data_AF-A0A2P8W3J8-F1
#
_entry.id   AF-A0A2P8W3J8-F1
#
_cell.length_a   1.000
_cell.length_b   1.000
_cell.length_c   1.000
_cell.angle_alpha   90.00
_cell.angle_beta   90.00
_cell.angle_gamma   90.00
#
_symmetry.space_group_name_H-M   'P 1'
#
loop_
_entity.id
_entity.type
_entity.pdbx_description
1 polymer ?
#
loop_
_entity_poly.entity_id
_entity_poly.type
_entity_poly.pdbx_seq_one_letter_code
_entity_poly.pdbx_strand_id
1 'polypeptide(L)' 'MAASSKLSRQGEIAEIVFRNGWDSMRRLLTGGKPNEPDVPPPEVLRNILTELGPVYIKLG' A
#
# COMPACT_ATOMS: atom_id res chain seq x y z
N MET A 1 0.85 17.50 -23.86
CA MET A 1 -0.24 16.73 -23.22
C MET A 1 0.27 16.21 -21.88
N ALA A 2 0.12 16.96 -20.79
CA ALA A 2 0.45 16.47 -19.46
C ALA A 2 -0.84 15.88 -18.86
N ALA A 3 -1.02 14.57 -19.00
CA ALA A 3 -2.08 13.87 -18.29
C ALA A 3 -1.88 14.06 -16.78
N SER A 4 -2.97 14.34 -16.07
CA SER A 4 -3.01 14.62 -14.63
C SER A 4 -2.18 13.61 -13.83
N SER A 5 -0.99 14.02 -13.40
CA SER A 5 0.08 13.17 -12.85
C SER A 5 -0.30 12.47 -11.53
N LYS A 6 -1.31 12.98 -10.83
CA LYS A 6 -1.72 12.47 -9.52
C LYS A 6 -2.48 11.15 -9.60
N LEU A 7 -3.42 10.99 -10.55
CA LEU A 7 -4.17 9.74 -10.70
C LEU A 7 -3.25 8.58 -11.10
N SER A 8 -2.23 8.86 -11.91
CA SER A 8 -1.19 7.88 -12.29
C SER A 8 -0.38 7.40 -11.09
N ARG A 9 0.16 8.34 -10.28
CA ARG A 9 1.01 7.99 -9.13
C ARG A 9 0.23 7.31 -8.00
N GLN A 10 -1.01 7.72 -7.74
CA GLN A 10 -1.84 7.08 -6.71
C GLN A 10 -2.16 5.63 -7.06
N GLY A 11 -2.39 5.33 -8.35
CA GLY A 11 -2.57 3.96 -8.84
C GLY A 11 -1.32 3.10 -8.63
N GLU A 12 -0.15 3.64 -8.97
CA GLU A 12 1.14 2.97 -8.75
C GLU A 12 1.41 2.67 -7.27
N ILE A 13 1.14 3.63 -6.38
CA ILE A 13 1.27 3.44 -4.92
C ILE A 13 0.35 2.31 -4.44
N ALA A 14 -0.92 2.32 -4.88
CA ALA A 14 -1.87 1.27 -4.51
C ALA A 14 -1.41 -0.11 -5.02
N GLU A 15 -0.89 -0.18 -6.25
CA GLU A 15 -0.35 -1.40 -6.83
C GLU A 15 0.84 -1.95 -6.02
N ILE A 16 1.80 -1.08 -5.65
CA ILE A 16 2.96 -1.45 -4.81
C ILE A 16 2.51 -2.00 -3.45
N VAL A 17 1.55 -1.34 -2.82
CA VAL A 17 1.04 -1.74 -1.49
C VAL A 17 0.30 -3.07 -1.57
N PHE A 18 -0.54 -3.29 -2.57
CA PHE A 18 -1.30 -4.53 -2.72
C PHE A 18 -0.41 -5.71 -3.11
N ARG A 19 0.59 -5.53 -4.00
CA ARG A 19 1.48 -6.64 -4.41
C ARG A 19 2.41 -7.14 -3.32
N ASN A 20 2.72 -6.28 -2.33
CA ASN A 20 3.60 -6.63 -1.22
C ASN A 20 2.90 -7.34 -0.06
N GLY A 21 1.63 -7.72 -0.21
CA GLY A 21 0.93 -8.52 0.81
C GLY A 21 0.30 -7.68 1.91
N TRP A 22 -0.05 -6.41 1.64
CA TRP A 22 -0.97 -5.65 2.50
C TRP A 22 -2.44 -6.14 2.35
N ASP A 23 -2.64 -7.45 2.15
CA ASP A 23 -3.94 -8.09 1.99
C ASP A 23 -4.78 -8.04 3.27
N SER A 24 -4.14 -7.94 4.44
CA SER A 24 -4.80 -7.67 5.73
C SER A 24 -5.67 -6.40 5.67
N MET A 25 -5.13 -5.29 5.14
CA MET A 25 -5.89 -4.04 4.96
C MET A 25 -6.85 -4.12 3.78
N ARG A 26 -6.52 -4.87 2.73
CA ARG A 26 -7.47 -5.15 1.65
C ARG A 26 -8.73 -5.82 2.20
N ARG A 27 -8.57 -6.85 3.05
CA ARG A 27 -9.69 -7.54 3.71
C ARG A 27 -10.48 -6.62 4.64
N LEU A 28 -9.79 -5.78 5.42
CA LEU A 28 -10.42 -4.74 6.26
C LEU A 28 -11.27 -3.77 5.42
N LEU A 29 -10.73 -3.27 4.31
CA LEU A 29 -11.40 -2.30 3.43
C LEU A 29 -12.54 -2.92 2.62
N THR A 30 -12.47 -4.21 2.29
CA THR A 30 -13.55 -4.94 1.58
C THR A 30 -14.61 -5.53 2.51
N GLY A 31 -14.57 -5.22 3.82
CA GLY A 31 -15.57 -5.67 4.79
C GLY A 31 -15.48 -7.15 5.19
N GLY A 32 -14.34 -7.80 4.91
CA GLY A 32 -14.05 -9.15 5.39
C GLY A 32 -13.72 -9.12 6.88
N LYS A 33 -14.28 -10.03 7.68
CA LYS A 33 -13.93 -10.15 9.10
C LYS A 33 -12.44 -10.48 9.25
N PRO A 34 -11.62 -9.62 9.87
CA PRO A 34 -10.27 -10.00 10.26
C PRO A 34 -10.43 -10.95 11.45
N ASN A 35 -10.45 -12.25 11.20
CA ASN A 35 -10.54 -13.24 12.29
C ASN A 35 -9.32 -13.14 13.24
N GLU A 36 -8.22 -12.53 12.77
CA GLU A 36 -7.05 -12.15 13.56
C GLU A 36 -6.35 -10.97 12.85
N PRO A 37 -5.82 -9.96 13.55
CA PRO A 37 -5.00 -8.93 12.94
C PRO A 37 -3.73 -9.60 12.41
N ASP A 38 -3.70 -9.86 11.10
CA ASP A 38 -2.51 -10.29 10.40
C ASP A 38 -1.60 -9.07 10.31
N VAL A 39 -0.72 -8.95 11.30
CA VAL A 39 0.32 -7.92 11.34
C VAL A 39 1.32 -8.31 10.27
N PRO A 40 1.45 -7.52 9.19
CA PRO A 40 2.38 -7.86 8.13
C PRO A 40 3.80 -7.95 8.71
N PRO A 41 4.60 -8.97 8.33
CA PRO A 41 5.99 -9.05 8.71
C PRO A 41 6.73 -7.74 8.40
N PRO A 42 7.73 -7.32 9.19
CA PRO A 42 8.47 -6.07 8.92
C PRO A 42 9.05 -5.98 7.50
N GLU A 43 9.32 -7.12 6.88
CA GLU A 43 9.77 -7.26 5.49
C GLU A 43 8.76 -6.69 4.47
N VAL A 44 7.46 -6.81 4.72
CA VAL A 44 6.41 -6.26 3.86
C VAL A 44 6.52 -4.73 3.79
N LEU A 45 6.64 -4.07 4.95
CA LEU A 45 6.82 -2.63 4.99
C LEU A 45 8.13 -2.21 4.33
N ARG A 46 9.22 -2.96 4.56
CA ARG A 46 10.52 -2.71 3.93
C ARG A 46 10.44 -2.75 2.41
N ASN A 47 9.79 -3.77 1.85
CA ASN A 47 9.66 -3.93 0.41
C ASN A 47 8.82 -2.80 -0.19
N ILE A 48 7.72 -2.43 0.46
CA ILE A 48 6.87 -1.30 0.04
C ILE A 48 7.68 -0.01 0.00
N LEU A 49 8.40 0.33 1.07
CA LEU A 49 9.20 1.55 1.13
C LEU A 49 10.35 1.54 0.12
N THR A 50 10.95 0.38 -0.14
CA THR A 50 12.01 0.22 -1.14
C THR A 50 11.47 0.46 -2.56
N GLU A 51 10.33 -0.14 -2.90
CA GLU A 51 9.74 -0.04 -4.24
C GLU A 51 9.07 1.31 -4.51
N LEU A 52 8.49 1.94 -3.47
CA LEU A 52 8.00 3.32 -3.58
C LEU A 52 9.13 4.32 -3.87
N GLY A 53 10.36 3.98 -3.45
CA GLY A 53 11.49 4.88 -3.49
C GLY A 53 11.36 6.03 -2.48
N PRO A 54 12.11 7.13 -2.67
CA PRO A 54 12.01 8.30 -1.80
C PRO A 54 10.60 8.90 -1.89
N VAL A 55 9.82 8.75 -0.81
CA VAL A 55 8.46 9.28 -0.73
C VAL A 55 8.26 10.05 0.57
N TYR A 56 7.59 11.20 0.47
CA TYR A 56 7.14 11.93 1.64
C TYR A 56 5.82 11.31 2.13
N ILE A 57 5.87 10.62 3.27
CA ILE A 57 4.69 10.06 3.91
C ILE A 57 4.32 10.96 5.10
N LYS A 58 3.13 11.55 5.05
CA LYS A 58 2.55 12.22 6.22
C LYS A 58 1.89 11.17 7.11
N LEU A 59 2.47 10.90 8.27
CA LEU A 59 1.88 10.06 9.30
C LEU A 59 1.16 10.95 10.32
N GLY A 60 -0.13 11.23 10.06
CA GLY A 60 -0.93 12.15 10.89
C GLY A 60 -0.65 13.62 10.61
#